data_AF-A0A0R3SA22-F1
#
_entry.id   AF-A0A0R3SA22-F1
#
_cell.length_a   1.000
_cell.length_b   1.000
_cell.length_c   1.000
_cell.angle_alpha   90.00
_cell.angle_beta   90.00
_cell.angle_gamma   90.00
#
_symmetry.space_group_name_H-M   'P 1'
#
loop_
_entity.id
_entity.type
_entity.pdbx_description
1 polymer ?
#
loop_
_entity_poly.entity_id
_entity_poly.type
_entity_poly.pdbx_seq_one_letter_code
_entity_poly.pdbx_strand_id
1 'polypeptide(L)'
;MKSISISLFGLAILLTLSFTNAISGKDKVPANKQEILPSFWERLARERIQRTNTYYLKPTKPAKNVILFLGDGMGAPTISAGRFFKAEMEGRIGAANPMMDFEDWPFHTLCRTYDLHTEVTDSASSATAYLGGTKTNTGVLGLTGDVKPMDCRVYKEEERVDSVLKAAIRAGKATGLVTTSRITHASPAGAFAHIAFRDWECDT
;
A
#
# COMPACT_ATOMS: atom_id res chain seq x y z
N MET A 1 64.93 -19.14 5.11
CA MET A 1 65.32 -17.76 5.50
C MET A 1 65.46 -16.90 4.26
N LYS A 2 64.43 -16.12 3.92
CA LYS A 2 64.57 -14.95 3.05
C LYS A 2 63.65 -13.87 3.63
N SER A 3 64.32 -12.83 4.12
CA SER A 3 63.75 -11.55 4.54
C SER A 3 63.12 -10.87 3.33
N ILE A 4 61.86 -10.43 3.46
CA ILE A 4 61.27 -9.45 2.55
C ILE A 4 60.87 -8.26 3.40
N SER A 5 61.61 -7.17 3.19
CA SER A 5 61.39 -5.84 3.74
C SER A 5 60.07 -5.28 3.21
N ILE A 6 59.21 -4.85 4.14
CA ILE A 6 58.00 -4.06 3.83
C ILE A 6 58.46 -2.61 3.67
N SER A 7 58.41 -2.10 2.44
CA SER A 7 58.56 -0.68 2.15
C SER A 7 57.23 0.04 2.44
N LEU A 8 57.24 0.87 3.49
CA LEU A 8 56.24 1.89 3.75
C LEU A 8 56.38 3.00 2.69
N PHE A 9 55.51 2.99 1.68
CA PHE A 9 55.15 4.15 0.85
C PHE A 9 53.69 3.88 0.46
N GLY A 10 52.69 4.51 1.07
CA GLY A 10 52.47 5.95 1.02
C GLY A 10 51.26 6.19 0.11
N LEU A 11 50.06 5.86 0.59
CA LEU A 11 48.80 6.39 0.05
C LEU A 11 47.63 6.14 1.03
N ALA A 12 47.72 6.76 2.20
CA ALA A 12 46.53 7.08 2.98
C ALA A 12 46.37 8.60 2.88
N ILE A 13 45.33 9.08 2.19
CA ILE A 13 44.65 10.36 2.46
C ILE A 13 43.47 10.53 1.47
N LEU A 14 42.29 10.60 2.09
CA LEU A 14 41.05 11.25 1.66
C LEU A 14 40.42 10.82 0.34
N LEU A 15 39.65 9.72 0.42
CA LEU A 15 38.31 9.72 -0.18
C LEU A 15 37.27 9.91 0.94
N THR A 16 37.38 11.04 1.64
CA THR A 16 36.19 11.62 2.28
C THR A 16 35.33 12.13 1.14
N LEU A 17 34.43 11.30 0.65
CA LEU A 17 33.21 11.80 0.01
C LEU A 17 32.55 12.71 1.03
N SER A 18 32.78 14.01 0.85
CA SER A 18 32.22 15.08 1.65
C SER A 18 30.70 15.04 1.54
N PHE A 19 30.05 14.19 2.34
CA PHE A 19 28.65 14.35 2.76
C PHE A 19 28.52 15.51 3.75
N THR A 20 29.18 16.63 3.48
CA THR A 20 29.24 17.79 4.38
C THR A 20 28.87 19.10 3.70
N ASN A 21 28.20 19.07 2.54
CA ASN A 21 27.61 20.29 1.95
C ASN A 21 26.32 20.03 1.14
N ALA A 22 25.38 19.27 1.70
CA ALA A 22 23.98 19.29 1.24
C ALA A 22 22.97 19.42 2.40
N ILE A 23 23.40 19.97 3.54
CA ILE A 23 22.49 20.61 4.50
C ILE A 23 22.89 22.09 4.53
N SER A 24 22.74 22.76 3.39
CA SER A 24 22.68 24.22 3.38
C SER A 24 21.42 24.59 4.16
N GLY A 25 21.58 25.29 5.28
CA GLY A 25 20.51 25.77 6.16
C GLY A 25 19.63 26.88 5.53
N LYS A 26 19.09 26.63 4.34
CA LYS A 26 18.10 27.41 3.60
C LYS A 26 17.15 26.37 3.00
N ASP A 27 15.97 26.04 3.51
CA ASP A 27 15.02 26.78 4.31
C ASP A 27 14.40 25.82 5.32
N LYS A 28 14.58 26.08 6.63
CA LYS A 28 13.70 25.42 7.59
C LYS A 28 12.30 25.95 7.30
N VAL A 29 11.40 25.08 6.86
CA VAL A 29 9.98 25.40 6.75
C VAL A 29 9.57 26.03 8.09
N PRO A 30 9.18 27.31 8.12
CA PRO A 30 8.88 27.97 9.37
C PRO A 30 7.73 27.24 10.05
N ALA A 31 7.91 26.91 11.34
CA ALA A 31 6.88 26.25 12.12
C ALA A 31 5.59 27.08 12.05
N ASN A 32 4.45 26.40 11.83
CA ASN A 32 3.17 27.08 11.77
C ASN A 32 2.93 27.80 13.10
N LYS A 33 2.70 29.12 13.06
CA LYS A 33 2.53 29.92 14.28
C LYS A 33 1.40 29.41 15.18
N GLN A 34 0.40 28.73 14.60
CA GLN A 34 -0.70 28.13 15.35
C GLN A 34 -0.24 26.89 16.15
N GLU A 35 0.61 26.04 15.56
CA GLU A 35 1.10 24.80 16.20
C GLU A 35 2.09 25.06 17.35
N ILE A 36 2.63 26.28 17.45
CA ILE A 36 3.51 26.68 18.57
C ILE A 36 2.73 26.69 19.89
N LEU A 37 1.44 27.05 19.87
CA LEU A 37 0.64 27.21 21.07
C LEU A 37 0.03 25.87 21.51
N PRO A 38 0.17 25.45 22.79
CA PRO A 38 -0.48 24.24 23.30
C PRO A 38 -2.00 24.20 23.07
N SER A 39 -2.66 25.36 23.09
CA SER A 39 -4.10 25.50 22.85
C SER A 39 -4.54 24.99 21.48
N PHE A 40 -3.67 25.03 20.47
CA PHE A 40 -3.94 24.43 19.16
C PHE A 40 -4.09 22.91 19.27
N TRP A 41 -3.16 22.24 19.94
CA TRP A 41 -3.16 20.79 20.10
C TRP A 41 -4.31 20.32 20.99
N GLU A 42 -4.61 21.04 22.07
CA GLU A 42 -5.76 20.76 22.93
C GLU A 42 -7.09 20.87 22.16
N ARG A 43 -7.23 21.91 21.34
CA ARG A 43 -8.41 22.10 20.50
C ARG A 43 -8.53 21.00 19.46
N LEU A 44 -7.45 20.69 18.74
CA LEU A 44 -7.42 19.61 17.74
C LEU A 44 -7.79 18.25 18.36
N ALA A 45 -7.25 17.94 19.54
CA ALA A 45 -7.58 16.72 20.26
C ALA A 45 -9.07 16.68 20.66
N ARG A 46 -9.60 17.78 21.20
CA ARG A 46 -11.02 17.89 21.58
C ARG A 46 -11.95 17.69 20.38
N GLU A 47 -11.66 18.36 19.26
CA GLU A 47 -12.41 18.23 18.02
C GLU A 47 -12.42 16.78 17.51
N ARG A 48 -11.26 16.10 17.52
CA ARG A 48 -11.14 14.69 17.12
C ARG A 48 -11.91 13.75 18.05
N ILE A 49 -11.79 13.90 19.36
CA ILE A 49 -12.53 13.07 20.33
C ILE A 49 -14.03 13.25 20.18
N GLN A 50 -14.50 14.50 20.08
CA GLN A 50 -15.92 14.80 19.87
C GLN A 50 -16.46 14.17 18.59
N ARG A 51 -15.69 14.25 17.50
CA ARG A 51 -16.04 13.59 16.22
C ARG A 51 -16.12 12.08 16.37
N THR A 52 -15.10 11.43 16.96
CA THR A 52 -15.05 9.97 17.13
C THR A 52 -16.21 9.42 17.94
N ASN A 53 -16.66 10.15 18.96
CA ASN A 53 -17.82 9.77 19.78
C ASN A 53 -19.14 9.66 18.99
N THR A 54 -19.21 10.23 17.77
CA THR A 54 -20.41 10.15 16.93
C THR A 54 -20.50 8.86 16.10
N TYR A 55 -19.40 8.14 15.88
CA TYR A 55 -19.35 7.03 14.92
C TYR A 55 -19.97 5.72 15.44
N TYR A 56 -19.96 5.48 16.75
CA TYR A 56 -20.36 4.19 17.35
C TYR A 56 -21.85 4.05 17.68
N LEU A 57 -22.68 5.07 17.39
CA LEU A 57 -24.03 5.16 17.96
C LEU A 57 -25.17 4.84 16.99
N LYS A 58 -24.91 4.46 15.73
CA LYS A 58 -25.99 4.27 14.73
C LYS A 58 -25.96 2.87 14.11
N PRO A 59 -27.05 2.09 14.22
CA PRO A 59 -27.22 0.90 13.39
C PRO A 59 -27.16 1.32 11.92
N THR A 60 -26.20 0.75 11.18
CA THR A 60 -26.01 1.08 9.78
C THR A 60 -26.89 0.20 8.91
N LYS A 61 -27.53 0.82 7.91
CA LYS A 61 -28.24 0.07 6.86
C LYS A 61 -27.21 -0.69 6.00
N PRO A 62 -27.58 -1.84 5.40
CA PRO A 62 -26.72 -2.51 4.44
C PRO A 62 -26.24 -1.55 3.33
N ALA A 63 -24.97 -1.66 2.96
CA ALA A 63 -24.38 -0.79 1.95
C ALA A 63 -25.00 -1.06 0.56
N LYS A 64 -25.51 0.00 -0.09
CA LYS A 64 -26.02 -0.09 -1.46
C LYS A 64 -24.88 -0.29 -2.46
N ASN A 65 -23.80 0.46 -2.28
CA ASN A 65 -22.62 0.54 -3.14
C ASN A 65 -21.36 0.29 -2.30
N VAL A 66 -20.35 -0.32 -2.92
CA VAL A 66 -19.02 -0.52 -2.33
C VAL A 66 -17.99 0.03 -3.31
N ILE A 67 -17.09 0.87 -2.82
CA ILE A 67 -15.95 1.38 -3.58
C ILE A 67 -14.68 0.99 -2.82
N LEU A 68 -13.77 0.30 -3.49
CA LEU A 68 -12.48 -0.08 -2.95
C LEU A 68 -11.39 0.69 -3.69
N PHE A 69 -10.63 1.51 -2.95
CA PHE A 69 -9.41 2.13 -3.44
C PHE A 69 -8.22 1.28 -3.00
N LEU A 70 -7.41 0.86 -3.97
CA LEU A 70 -6.20 0.07 -3.73
C LEU A 70 -4.98 0.86 -4.20
N GLY A 71 -4.13 1.26 -3.25
CA GLY A 71 -2.79 1.75 -3.54
C GLY A 71 -1.81 0.58 -3.59
N ASP A 72 -1.48 0.09 -4.79
CA ASP A 72 -0.48 -0.98 -4.94
C ASP A 72 0.89 -0.51 -4.43
N GLY A 73 1.50 -1.28 -3.52
CA GLY A 73 2.74 -0.90 -2.83
C GLY A 73 2.62 0.26 -1.83
N MET A 74 1.41 0.73 -1.50
CA MET A 74 1.19 1.90 -0.63
C MET A 74 1.24 1.54 0.88
N GLY A 75 2.44 1.24 1.38
CA GLY A 75 2.67 1.05 2.81
C GLY A 75 2.64 2.37 3.62
N ALA A 76 2.71 2.26 4.95
CA ALA A 76 2.74 3.42 5.85
C ALA A 76 3.85 4.46 5.53
N PRO A 77 5.08 4.07 5.14
CA PRO A 77 6.09 5.02 4.70
C PRO A 77 5.66 5.83 3.46
N THR A 78 5.04 5.16 2.48
CA THR A 78 4.53 5.78 1.25
C THR A 78 3.43 6.79 1.55
N ILE A 79 2.50 6.46 2.46
CA ILE A 79 1.45 7.38 2.92
C ILE A 79 2.08 8.62 3.56
N SER A 80 3.07 8.43 4.44
CA SER A 80 3.74 9.54 5.12
C SER A 80 4.50 10.45 4.15
N ALA A 81 5.27 9.88 3.23
CA ALA A 81 5.99 10.64 2.21
C ALA A 81 5.02 11.39 1.28
N GLY A 82 3.97 10.71 0.82
CA GLY A 82 2.95 11.29 -0.05
C GLY A 82 2.21 12.46 0.60
N ARG A 83 1.98 12.42 1.91
CA ARG A 83 1.33 13.50 2.66
C ARG A 83 2.08 14.83 2.53
N PHE A 84 3.40 14.78 2.68
CA PHE A 84 4.24 15.98 2.55
C PHE A 84 4.40 16.40 1.09
N PHE A 85 4.51 15.45 0.17
CA PHE A 85 4.52 15.76 -1.26
C PHE A 85 3.22 16.44 -1.72
N LYS A 86 2.05 15.96 -1.27
CA LYS A 86 0.76 16.62 -1.53
C LYS A 86 0.72 18.03 -0.94
N ALA A 87 1.16 18.20 0.30
CA ALA A 87 1.22 19.51 0.93
C ALA A 87 2.13 20.48 0.15
N GLU A 88 3.23 20.00 -0.42
CA GLU A 88 4.10 20.76 -1.30
C GLU A 88 3.43 21.16 -2.61
N MET A 89 2.83 20.22 -3.32
CA MET A 89 2.12 20.48 -4.58
C MET A 89 0.95 21.46 -4.43
N GLU A 90 0.33 21.51 -3.27
CA GLU A 90 -0.77 22.44 -2.97
C GLU A 90 -0.30 23.78 -2.38
N GLY A 91 1.02 24.02 -2.29
CA GLY A 91 1.57 25.25 -1.71
C GLY A 91 1.29 25.38 -0.20
N ARG A 92 1.01 24.26 0.47
CA ARG A 92 0.69 24.14 1.90
C ARG A 92 1.88 23.63 2.72
N ILE A 93 3.11 23.79 2.23
CA ILE A 93 4.31 23.48 3.03
C ILE A 93 4.31 24.33 4.30
N GLY A 94 4.40 23.69 5.47
CA GLY A 94 4.29 24.37 6.76
C GLY A 94 2.86 24.70 7.19
N ALA A 95 1.84 24.23 6.45
CA ALA A 95 0.48 24.21 6.97
C ALA A 95 0.40 23.30 8.20
N ALA A 96 -0.45 23.69 9.15
CA ALA A 96 -0.66 22.91 10.35
C ALA A 96 -1.34 21.58 10.02
N ASN A 97 -0.86 20.48 10.62
CA ASN A 97 -1.43 19.13 10.52
C ASN A 97 -1.81 18.73 9.07
N PRO A 98 -0.83 18.62 8.14
CA PRO A 98 -1.10 18.12 6.79
C PRO A 98 -1.64 16.68 6.88
N MET A 99 -2.52 16.28 5.97
CA MET A 99 -3.16 14.95 5.93
C MET A 99 -3.50 14.56 4.49
N MET A 100 -3.55 13.25 4.22
CA MET A 100 -4.22 12.71 3.04
C MET A 100 -5.74 12.66 3.25
N ASP A 101 -6.52 12.65 2.16
CA ASP A 101 -7.99 12.75 2.24
C ASP A 101 -8.64 11.55 2.97
N PHE A 102 -7.99 10.39 2.92
CA PHE A 102 -8.44 9.18 3.61
C PHE A 102 -7.95 9.07 5.06
N GLU A 103 -7.06 9.95 5.52
CA GLU A 103 -6.55 9.91 6.91
C GLU A 103 -7.54 10.46 7.94
N ASP A 104 -8.58 11.17 7.50
CA ASP A 104 -9.69 11.62 8.36
C ASP A 104 -10.90 10.68 8.29
N TRP A 105 -10.73 9.48 7.72
CA TRP A 105 -11.79 8.47 7.73
C TRP A 105 -12.01 7.91 9.13
N PRO A 106 -13.25 7.52 9.48
CA PRO A 106 -13.61 7.12 10.84
C PRO A 106 -12.93 5.83 11.33
N PHE A 107 -12.48 4.98 10.41
CA PHE A 107 -11.97 3.65 10.73
C PHE A 107 -10.63 3.41 10.04
N HIS A 108 -9.65 3.01 10.85
CA HIS A 108 -8.35 2.54 10.39
C HIS A 108 -8.10 1.16 10.97
N THR A 109 -7.51 0.28 10.16
CA THR A 109 -7.14 -1.05 10.60
C THR A 109 -5.78 -1.42 9.99
N LEU A 110 -5.15 -2.43 10.55
CA LEU A 110 -3.94 -3.04 10.01
C LEU A 110 -4.29 -4.38 9.38
N CYS A 111 -3.70 -4.66 8.23
CA CYS A 111 -3.89 -5.91 7.51
C CYS A 111 -2.59 -6.74 7.54
N ARG A 112 -2.69 -8.06 7.80
CA ARG A 112 -1.57 -8.99 7.71
C ARG A 112 -1.49 -9.58 6.30
N THR A 113 -0.48 -9.17 5.55
CA THR A 113 -0.42 -9.36 4.09
C THR A 113 0.28 -10.63 3.61
N TYR A 114 0.96 -11.38 4.47
CA TYR A 114 1.65 -12.63 4.07
C TYR A 114 0.76 -13.56 3.24
N ASP A 115 1.33 -14.31 2.30
CA ASP A 115 0.59 -15.30 1.51
C ASP A 115 0.92 -16.74 1.97
N LEU A 116 0.42 -17.76 1.28
CA LEU A 116 0.62 -19.15 1.72
C LEU A 116 2.04 -19.69 1.45
N HIS A 117 2.83 -18.97 0.66
CA HIS A 117 4.17 -19.39 0.25
C HIS A 117 5.29 -18.48 0.79
N THR A 118 5.00 -17.19 1.00
CA THR A 118 5.98 -16.16 1.35
C THR A 118 5.44 -15.19 2.40
N GLU A 119 6.35 -14.70 3.25
CA GLU A 119 6.07 -13.64 4.22
C GLU A 119 5.86 -12.29 3.54
N VAL A 120 6.56 -12.06 2.42
CA VAL A 120 6.43 -10.88 1.57
C VAL A 120 5.61 -11.25 0.33
N THR A 121 4.30 -11.03 0.42
CA THR A 121 3.33 -11.30 -0.65
C THR A 121 3.60 -10.49 -1.91
N ASP A 122 3.10 -11.00 -3.04
CA ASP A 122 3.03 -10.29 -4.30
C ASP A 122 1.62 -9.71 -4.56
N SER A 123 1.47 -8.90 -5.62
CA SER A 123 0.17 -8.32 -5.98
C SER A 123 -0.90 -9.37 -6.36
N ALA A 124 -0.51 -10.57 -6.82
CA ALA A 124 -1.47 -11.60 -7.22
C ALA A 124 -2.11 -12.32 -6.03
N SER A 125 -1.28 -12.85 -5.14
CA SER A 125 -1.78 -13.59 -3.97
C SER A 125 -2.55 -12.67 -3.02
N SER A 126 -2.12 -11.42 -2.89
CA SER A 126 -2.85 -10.38 -2.16
C SER A 126 -4.18 -10.01 -2.82
N ALA A 127 -4.26 -9.92 -4.15
CA ALA A 127 -5.52 -9.66 -4.87
C ALA A 127 -6.56 -10.75 -4.63
N THR A 128 -6.15 -12.02 -4.67
CA THR A 128 -7.03 -13.13 -4.32
C THR A 128 -7.53 -13.02 -2.87
N ALA A 129 -6.69 -12.55 -1.95
CA ALA A 129 -7.08 -12.35 -0.56
C ALA A 129 -8.10 -11.22 -0.36
N TYR A 130 -7.84 -10.01 -0.86
CA TYR A 130 -8.73 -8.86 -0.60
C TYR A 130 -9.97 -8.81 -1.52
N LEU A 131 -9.97 -9.48 -2.68
CA LEU A 131 -11.14 -9.58 -3.56
C LEU A 131 -11.90 -10.89 -3.41
N GLY A 132 -11.20 -12.01 -3.23
CA GLY A 132 -11.77 -13.35 -3.13
C GLY A 132 -11.96 -13.85 -1.69
N GLY A 133 -11.42 -13.14 -0.69
CA GLY A 133 -11.57 -13.48 0.73
C GLY A 133 -10.76 -14.70 1.18
N THR A 134 -9.87 -15.22 0.34
CA THR A 134 -9.05 -16.42 0.63
C THR A 134 -7.60 -16.16 0.24
N LYS A 135 -6.64 -16.56 1.10
CA LYS A 135 -5.21 -16.50 0.78
C LYS A 135 -4.83 -17.63 -0.17
N THR A 136 -3.85 -17.37 -1.04
CA THR A 136 -3.33 -18.35 -2.01
C THR A 136 -1.81 -18.26 -2.10
N ASN A 137 -1.20 -19.03 -3.00
CA ASN A 137 0.24 -19.05 -3.24
C ASN A 137 0.70 -17.83 -4.04
N THR A 138 1.95 -17.41 -3.86
CA THR A 138 2.56 -16.30 -4.61
C THR A 138 2.39 -16.47 -6.11
N GLY A 139 2.00 -15.40 -6.80
CA GLY A 139 1.80 -15.38 -8.26
C GLY A 139 0.51 -16.02 -8.75
N VAL A 140 -0.32 -16.60 -7.87
CA VAL A 140 -1.60 -17.22 -8.20
C VAL A 140 -2.75 -16.21 -8.06
N LEU A 141 -3.67 -16.19 -9.03
CA LEU A 141 -4.85 -15.31 -9.08
C LEU A 141 -6.14 -16.12 -9.10
N GLY A 142 -7.05 -15.82 -8.16
CA GLY A 142 -8.41 -16.35 -8.15
C GLY A 142 -8.50 -17.86 -7.95
N LEU A 143 -7.44 -18.51 -7.47
CA LEU A 143 -7.42 -19.95 -7.18
C LEU A 143 -7.05 -20.19 -5.71
N THR A 144 -7.48 -21.32 -5.17
CA THR A 144 -7.14 -21.72 -3.79
C THR A 144 -5.66 -22.05 -3.64
N GLY A 145 -5.21 -22.15 -2.39
CA GLY A 145 -3.83 -22.55 -2.06
C GLY A 145 -3.44 -23.97 -2.50
N ASP A 146 -4.39 -24.79 -2.93
CA ASP A 146 -4.13 -26.14 -3.43
C ASP A 146 -3.50 -26.14 -4.83
N VAL A 147 -3.71 -25.07 -5.59
CA VAL A 147 -3.13 -24.92 -6.93
C VAL A 147 -1.69 -24.44 -6.81
N LYS A 148 -0.76 -25.23 -7.36
CA LYS A 148 0.65 -24.87 -7.40
C LYS A 148 0.89 -23.74 -8.40
N PRO A 149 1.82 -22.80 -8.12
CA PRO A 149 2.22 -21.80 -9.10
C PRO A 149 2.66 -22.43 -10.42
N MET A 150 2.28 -21.82 -11.54
CA MET A 150 2.56 -22.27 -12.92
C MET A 150 1.96 -23.63 -13.32
N ASP A 151 1.04 -24.20 -12.54
CA ASP A 151 0.29 -25.41 -12.92
C ASP A 151 -0.82 -25.07 -13.94
N CYS A 152 -0.49 -25.12 -15.23
CA CYS A 152 -1.44 -24.86 -16.32
C CYS A 152 -2.32 -26.08 -16.59
N ARG A 153 -3.56 -26.05 -16.11
CA ARG A 153 -4.57 -27.09 -16.37
C ARG A 153 -5.98 -26.55 -16.22
N VAL A 154 -6.96 -27.40 -16.52
CA VAL A 154 -8.35 -27.13 -16.17
C VAL A 154 -8.51 -27.20 -14.65
N TYR A 155 -8.88 -26.08 -14.04
CA TYR A 155 -9.15 -26.00 -12.61
C TYR A 155 -10.59 -26.45 -12.31
N LYS A 156 -10.75 -27.19 -11.21
CA LYS A 156 -12.05 -27.60 -10.70
C LYS A 156 -12.76 -26.42 -10.04
N GLU A 157 -14.05 -26.56 -9.78
CA GLU A 157 -14.82 -25.46 -9.20
C GLU A 157 -14.40 -25.16 -7.75
N GLU A 158 -14.06 -26.19 -6.97
CA GLU A 158 -13.54 -26.07 -5.62
C GLU A 158 -12.14 -25.43 -5.54
N GLU A 159 -11.42 -25.37 -6.66
CA GLU A 159 -10.11 -24.71 -6.76
C GLU A 159 -10.24 -23.24 -7.16
N ARG A 160 -11.44 -22.78 -7.55
CA ARG A 160 -11.70 -21.39 -7.94
C ARG A 160 -12.22 -20.57 -6.78
N VAL A 161 -11.74 -19.33 -6.68
CA VAL A 161 -12.15 -18.35 -5.68
C VAL A 161 -12.95 -17.26 -6.38
N ASP A 162 -14.26 -17.22 -6.11
CA ASP A 162 -15.13 -16.16 -6.63
C ASP A 162 -14.81 -14.82 -5.95
N SER A 163 -14.59 -13.78 -6.75
CA SER A 163 -14.37 -12.43 -6.23
C SER A 163 -15.66 -11.78 -5.72
N VAL A 164 -15.51 -10.73 -4.91
CA VAL A 164 -16.63 -9.87 -4.48
C VAL A 164 -17.32 -9.19 -5.67
N LEU A 165 -16.62 -8.94 -6.79
CA LEU A 165 -17.25 -8.45 -8.02
C LEU A 165 -18.14 -9.52 -8.65
N LYS A 166 -17.68 -10.77 -8.71
CA LYS A 166 -18.49 -11.89 -9.19
C LYS A 166 -19.74 -12.07 -8.32
N ALA A 167 -19.58 -11.98 -7.00
CA ALA A 167 -20.70 -12.01 -6.06
C ALA A 167 -21.69 -10.85 -6.29
N ALA A 168 -21.19 -9.63 -6.54
CA ALA A 168 -22.03 -8.47 -6.86
C ALA A 168 -22.82 -8.65 -8.17
N ILE A 169 -22.20 -9.21 -9.21
CA ILE A 169 -22.88 -9.55 -10.47
C ILE A 169 -24.01 -10.56 -10.22
N ARG A 170 -23.74 -11.64 -9.46
CA ARG A 170 -24.76 -12.64 -9.10
C ARG A 170 -25.91 -12.03 -8.29
N ALA A 171 -25.63 -10.98 -7.51
CA ALA A 171 -26.64 -10.21 -6.78
C ALA A 171 -27.36 -9.14 -7.63
N GLY A 172 -27.15 -9.11 -8.96
CA GLY A 172 -27.79 -8.15 -9.86
C GLY A 172 -27.27 -6.72 -9.75
N LYS A 173 -26.07 -6.52 -9.21
CA LYS A 173 -25.43 -5.19 -9.08
C LYS A 173 -24.54 -4.89 -10.29
N ALA A 174 -24.47 -3.62 -10.66
CA ALA A 174 -23.46 -3.13 -11.58
C ALA A 174 -22.06 -3.24 -10.93
N THR A 175 -21.06 -3.59 -11.74
CA THR A 175 -19.66 -3.70 -11.33
C THR A 175 -18.75 -2.97 -12.31
N GLY A 176 -17.57 -2.58 -11.85
CA GLY A 176 -16.57 -1.88 -12.66
C GLY A 176 -15.19 -1.95 -12.03
N LEU A 177 -14.17 -1.84 -12.88
CA LEU A 177 -12.76 -1.79 -12.50
C LEU A 177 -12.14 -0.55 -13.13
N VAL A 178 -11.36 0.18 -12.34
CA VAL A 178 -10.59 1.35 -12.81
C VAL A 178 -9.18 1.18 -12.28
N THR A 179 -8.19 1.28 -13.16
CA THR A 179 -6.78 1.13 -12.81
C THR A 179 -5.92 2.00 -13.71
N THR A 180 -4.74 2.38 -13.22
CA THR A 180 -3.68 3.03 -14.00
C THR A 180 -2.72 2.01 -14.63
N SER A 181 -2.79 0.75 -14.21
CA SER A 181 -2.02 -0.36 -14.78
C SER A 181 -2.74 -0.98 -15.99
N ARG A 182 -2.17 -2.03 -16.59
CA ARG A 182 -2.90 -2.86 -17.56
C ARG A 182 -4.10 -3.51 -16.86
N ILE A 183 -5.22 -3.65 -17.56
CA ILE A 183 -6.41 -4.29 -16.99
C ILE A 183 -6.17 -5.78 -16.63
N THR A 184 -5.18 -6.39 -17.27
CA THR A 184 -4.69 -7.76 -17.05
C THR A 184 -3.64 -7.87 -15.95
N HIS A 185 -3.15 -6.75 -15.40
CA HIS A 185 -2.22 -6.78 -14.27
C HIS A 185 -2.86 -7.49 -13.06
N ALA A 186 -2.03 -8.01 -12.15
CA ALA A 186 -2.50 -8.87 -11.06
C ALA A 186 -3.63 -8.27 -10.21
N SER A 187 -3.53 -7.01 -9.80
CA SER A 187 -4.50 -6.37 -8.90
C SER A 187 -5.91 -6.26 -9.49
N PRO A 188 -6.12 -5.77 -10.73
CA PRO A 188 -7.43 -5.84 -11.38
C PRO A 188 -7.81 -7.27 -11.79
N ALA A 189 -6.86 -8.10 -12.23
CA ALA A 189 -7.12 -9.48 -12.66
C ALA A 189 -7.68 -10.36 -11.53
N GLY A 190 -7.30 -10.14 -10.27
CA GLY A 190 -7.88 -10.87 -9.13
C GLY A 190 -9.39 -10.70 -8.96
N ALA A 191 -10.02 -9.75 -9.66
CA ALA A 191 -11.47 -9.61 -9.68
C ALA A 191 -12.18 -10.56 -10.65
N PHE A 192 -11.49 -11.12 -11.65
CA PHE A 192 -12.14 -11.86 -12.74
C PHE A 192 -11.37 -13.09 -13.26
N ALA A 193 -10.05 -13.15 -13.07
CA ALA A 193 -9.19 -14.19 -13.60
C ALA A 193 -9.00 -15.34 -12.59
N HIS A 194 -8.82 -16.55 -13.13
CA HIS A 194 -8.46 -17.76 -12.39
C HIS A 194 -7.25 -18.40 -13.08
N ILE A 195 -6.03 -18.02 -12.67
CA ILE A 195 -4.78 -18.45 -13.31
C ILE A 195 -3.69 -18.78 -12.28
N ALA A 196 -2.90 -19.82 -12.53
CA ALA A 196 -1.81 -20.23 -11.65
C ALA A 196 -0.53 -19.39 -11.77
N PHE A 197 -0.48 -18.45 -12.72
CA PHE A 197 0.67 -17.58 -12.90
C PHE A 197 0.27 -16.23 -13.48
N ARG A 198 0.49 -15.16 -12.69
CA ARG A 198 0.07 -13.78 -13.00
C ARG A 198 0.63 -13.18 -14.28
N ASP A 199 1.76 -13.66 -14.77
CA ASP A 199 2.38 -13.11 -15.98
C ASP A 199 1.77 -13.68 -17.28
N TRP A 200 0.84 -14.64 -17.18
CA TRP A 200 0.00 -15.08 -18.31
C TRP A 200 -1.10 -14.07 -18.63
N GLU A 201 -0.69 -12.83 -18.94
CA GLU A 201 -1.58 -11.75 -19.36
C GLU A 201 -2.03 -11.89 -20.83
N CYS A 202 -1.20 -12.55 -21.67
CA CYS A 202 -1.45 -12.85 -23.07
C CYS A 202 -0.91 -14.23 -23.46
N ASP A 203 -1.28 -14.71 -24.66
CA ASP A 203 -0.89 -16.01 -25.23
C ASP A 203 0.48 -16.00 -25.93
N THR A 204 1.00 -14.81 -26.25
CA THR A 204 2.29 -14.58 -26.93
C THR A 204 3.38 -14.11 -25.99
#